data_AF-A0A0A9XZD4-F1
#
_entry.id   AF-A0A0A9XZD4-F1
#
_cell.length_a   1.000
_cell.length_b   1.000
_cell.length_c   1.000
_cell.angle_alpha   90.00
_cell.angle_beta   90.00
_cell.angle_gamma   90.00
#
_symmetry.space_group_name_H-M   'P 1'
#
loop_
_entity.id
_entity.type
_entity.pdbx_description
1 polymer ?
#
loop_
_entity_poly.entity_id
_entity_poly.type
_entity_poly.pdbx_seq_one_letter_code
_entity_poly.pdbx_strand_id
1 'polypeptide(L)'
;GVSWIEKQIPLKRSKRQMFSWLDSHYSKEFNDALWNRQWYMQDYRPRKDMPVMDMNMVPCYREGITGKGVHVAVVDDGLEKDHADIQKNYDPEISFNYVKNQQDPTPDDADSSQ
;
A
#
# COMPACT_ATOMS: atom_id res chain seq x y z
N GLY A 1 -23.42 25.20 17.92
CA GLY A 1 -23.71 24.15 16.93
C GLY A 1 -22.63 24.18 15.88
N VAL A 2 -22.04 23.04 15.55
CA VAL A 2 -20.99 22.94 14.53
C VAL A 2 -21.62 22.26 13.32
N SER A 3 -21.71 22.96 12.18
CA SER A 3 -22.10 22.34 10.91
C SER A 3 -20.85 21.94 10.16
N TRP A 4 -20.65 20.63 10.00
CA TRP A 4 -19.77 20.13 8.96
C TRP A 4 -20.60 19.27 8.04
N ILE A 5 -20.59 19.61 6.76
CA ILE A 5 -20.56 18.70 5.62
C ILE A 5 -20.23 19.58 4.42
N GLU A 6 -18.98 19.51 3.97
CA GLU A 6 -18.60 19.96 2.64
C GLU A 6 -18.88 18.82 1.67
N LYS A 7 -19.61 19.11 0.60
CA LYS A 7 -20.03 18.13 -0.40
C LYS A 7 -18.80 17.61 -1.14
N GLN A 8 -18.49 16.33 -1.01
CA GLN A 8 -17.43 15.69 -1.79
C GLN A 8 -17.85 15.64 -3.27
N ILE A 9 -17.07 16.30 -4.15
CA ILE A 9 -17.29 16.26 -5.60
C ILE A 9 -16.44 15.12 -6.17
N PRO A 10 -17.04 14.09 -6.79
CA PRO A 10 -16.28 13.03 -7.43
C PRO A 10 -15.46 13.59 -8.59
N LEU A 11 -14.15 13.46 -8.51
CA LEU A 11 -13.24 13.85 -9.59
C LEU A 11 -13.21 12.76 -10.66
N LYS A 12 -13.46 13.13 -11.92
CA LYS A 12 -13.30 12.22 -13.05
C LYS A 12 -11.81 11.98 -13.29
N ARG A 13 -11.31 10.82 -12.86
CA ARG A 13 -9.94 10.38 -13.13
C ARG A 13 -9.93 9.48 -14.36
N SER A 14 -9.06 9.75 -15.33
CA SER A 14 -8.72 8.79 -16.37
C SER A 14 -7.63 7.85 -15.86
N LYS A 15 -7.68 6.57 -16.25
CA LYS A 15 -6.56 5.66 -16.03
C LYS A 15 -5.36 6.24 -16.75
N ARG A 16 -4.32 6.61 -16.02
CA ARG A 16 -3.07 7.08 -16.62
C ARG A 16 -2.46 5.90 -17.35
N GLN A 17 -2.29 6.01 -18.66
CA GLN A 17 -1.50 5.02 -19.40
C GLN A 17 -0.06 5.15 -18.91
N MET A 18 0.40 4.16 -18.15
CA MET A 18 1.83 3.90 -18.09
C MET A 18 2.20 3.21 -19.38
N PHE A 19 3.04 3.87 -20.16
CA PHE A 19 3.53 3.32 -21.40
C PHE A 19 4.35 2.06 -21.09
N SER A 20 3.87 0.90 -21.52
CA SER A 20 4.48 -0.40 -21.18
C SER A 20 5.93 -0.56 -21.70
N TRP A 21 6.41 0.39 -22.49
CA TRP A 21 7.76 0.42 -23.07
C TRP A 21 8.76 1.24 -22.25
N LEU A 22 8.35 1.94 -21.20
CA LEU A 22 9.25 2.76 -20.39
C LEU A 22 9.90 1.88 -19.31
N ASP A 23 11.23 1.84 -19.26
CA ASP A 23 11.96 1.14 -18.21
C ASP A 23 12.05 2.02 -16.96
N SER A 24 11.81 1.43 -15.79
CA SER A 24 11.89 2.14 -14.52
C SER A 24 13.34 2.29 -14.10
N HIS A 25 13.70 3.43 -13.51
CA HIS A 25 15.00 3.61 -12.85
C HIS A 25 15.23 2.63 -11.69
N TYR A 26 14.16 1.98 -11.20
CA TYR A 26 14.20 1.03 -10.08
C TYR A 26 13.78 -0.39 -10.47
N SER A 27 13.72 -0.75 -11.76
CA SER A 27 13.20 -2.06 -12.22
C SER A 27 13.93 -3.28 -11.64
N LYS A 28 15.15 -3.10 -11.11
CA LYS A 28 15.98 -4.16 -10.50
C LYS A 28 16.25 -3.96 -9.01
N GLU A 29 15.54 -3.03 -8.36
CA GLU A 29 15.82 -2.68 -6.97
C GLU A 29 15.51 -3.82 -5.99
N PHE A 30 14.40 -4.53 -6.22
CA PHE A 30 13.97 -5.65 -5.38
C PHE A 30 13.74 -6.90 -6.22
N ASN A 31 13.83 -8.07 -5.58
CA ASN A 31 13.69 -9.38 -6.20
C ASN A 31 12.26 -9.95 -6.14
N ASP A 32 11.29 -9.16 -5.70
CA ASP A 32 9.88 -9.54 -5.68
C ASP A 32 9.35 -9.72 -7.11
N ALA A 33 8.65 -10.83 -7.36
CA ALA A 33 8.19 -11.19 -8.70
C ALA A 33 7.17 -10.18 -9.27
N LEU A 34 6.45 -9.46 -8.41
CA LEU A 34 5.47 -8.45 -8.76
C LEU A 34 6.03 -7.01 -8.64
N TRP A 35 7.29 -6.83 -8.25
CA TRP A 35 7.95 -5.51 -8.09
C TRP A 35 7.71 -4.58 -9.28
N ASN A 36 7.91 -5.10 -10.50
CA ASN A 36 7.73 -4.33 -11.75
C ASN A 36 6.28 -3.90 -12.03
N ARG A 37 5.30 -4.39 -11.26
CA ARG A 37 3.89 -4.01 -11.34
C ARG A 37 3.50 -2.95 -10.31
N GLN A 38 4.35 -2.68 -9.32
CA GLN A 38 4.10 -1.71 -8.25
C GLN A 38 4.44 -0.29 -8.68
N TRP A 39 3.69 0.25 -9.63
CA TRP A 39 3.95 1.54 -10.29
C TRP A 39 4.22 2.72 -9.33
N TYR A 40 3.60 2.70 -8.15
CA TYR A 40 3.73 3.74 -7.14
C TYR A 40 5.12 3.77 -6.47
N MET A 41 5.96 2.77 -6.69
CA MET A 41 7.36 2.73 -6.28
C MET A 41 8.36 2.93 -7.44
N GLN A 42 7.87 3.11 -8.67
CA GLN A 42 8.70 3.05 -9.88
C GLN A 42 8.85 4.45 -10.51
N ASP A 43 10.09 4.92 -10.66
CA ASP A 43 10.37 6.16 -11.37
C ASP A 43 10.55 5.88 -12.86
N TYR A 44 9.48 6.11 -13.62
CA TYR A 44 9.45 5.96 -15.08
C TYR A 44 9.80 7.26 -15.82
N ARG A 45 10.26 8.32 -15.16
CA ARG A 45 10.52 9.59 -15.85
C ARG A 45 11.71 9.44 -16.81
N PRO A 46 11.55 9.71 -18.11
CA PRO A 46 12.67 9.67 -19.05
C PRO A 46 13.63 10.84 -18.87
N ARG A 47 13.20 11.92 -18.18
CA ARG A 47 14.01 13.10 -17.87
C ARG A 47 13.70 13.60 -16.46
N LYS A 48 14.71 14.08 -15.74
CA LYS A 48 14.59 14.54 -14.35
C LYS A 48 13.69 15.77 -14.16
N ASP A 49 13.47 16.55 -15.22
CA ASP A 49 12.61 17.74 -15.23
C ASP A 49 11.12 17.40 -15.36
N MET A 50 10.76 16.12 -15.57
CA MET A 50 9.38 15.69 -15.62
C MET A 50 8.79 15.49 -14.21
N PRO A 51 7.46 15.65 -14.05
CA PRO A 51 6.80 15.46 -12.77
C PRO A 51 7.03 14.06 -12.20
N VAL A 52 7.34 13.98 -10.90
CA VAL A 52 7.37 12.72 -10.13
C VAL A 52 5.94 12.18 -10.06
N MET A 53 5.76 10.89 -10.40
CA MET A 53 4.45 10.24 -10.41
C MET A 53 4.36 9.04 -9.46
N ASP A 54 5.49 8.65 -8.88
CA ASP A 54 5.63 7.65 -7.81
C ASP A 54 5.74 8.33 -6.43
N MET A 55 5.89 7.53 -5.37
CA MET A 55 6.03 8.02 -4.00
C MET A 55 7.47 8.43 -3.63
N ASN A 56 8.44 8.26 -4.54
CA ASN A 56 9.87 8.53 -4.34
C ASN A 56 10.48 7.84 -3.11
N MET A 57 10.06 6.59 -2.87
CA MET A 57 10.41 5.83 -1.66
C MET A 57 11.74 5.08 -1.75
N VAL A 58 12.17 4.68 -2.95
CA VAL A 58 13.38 3.86 -3.13
C VAL A 58 14.65 4.51 -2.58
N PRO A 59 14.91 5.82 -2.74
CA PRO A 59 16.04 6.46 -2.09
C PRO A 59 16.04 6.31 -0.56
N CYS A 60 14.88 6.39 0.10
CA CYS A 60 14.77 6.18 1.54
C CYS A 60 15.16 4.75 1.94
N TYR A 61 14.72 3.75 1.16
CA TYR A 61 15.08 2.35 1.41
C TYR A 61 16.57 2.07 1.23
N ARG A 62 17.23 2.72 0.26
CA ARG A 62 18.69 2.63 0.08
C ARG A 62 19.46 3.18 1.28
N GLU A 63 18.91 4.19 1.95
CA GLU A 63 19.44 4.74 3.21
C GLU A 63 19.02 3.92 4.45
N GLY A 64 18.33 2.78 4.28
CA GLY A 64 17.90 1.91 5.37
C GLY A 64 16.67 2.40 6.13
N ILE A 65 15.97 3.42 5.63
CA ILE A 65 14.75 3.96 6.24
C ILE A 65 13.55 3.14 5.77
N THR A 66 13.16 2.13 6.55
CA THR A 66 12.14 1.13 6.17
C THR A 66 10.86 1.17 6.99
N GLY A 67 10.78 2.03 8.01
CA GLY A 67 9.69 2.03 8.99
C GLY A 67 9.88 1.03 10.14
N LYS A 68 11.06 0.39 10.26
CA LYS A 68 11.38 -0.49 11.38
C LYS A 68 11.16 0.20 12.73
N GLY A 69 10.38 -0.42 13.61
CA GLY A 69 10.02 0.11 14.93
C GLY A 69 8.77 1.00 14.94
N VAL A 70 8.12 1.19 13.79
CA VAL A 70 6.81 1.85 13.69
C VAL A 70 5.72 0.79 13.70
N HIS A 71 4.71 0.98 14.55
CA HIS A 71 3.49 0.18 14.57
C HIS A 71 2.41 0.87 13.74
N VAL A 72 1.74 0.12 12.86
CA VAL A 72 0.66 0.62 12.01
C VAL A 72 -0.55 -0.26 12.21
N ALA A 73 -1.66 0.33 12.69
CA ALA A 73 -2.95 -0.34 12.76
C ALA A 73 -3.78 -0.01 11.51
N VAL A 74 -4.30 -1.03 10.84
CA VAL A 74 -5.22 -0.91 9.71
C VAL A 74 -6.62 -1.25 10.20
N VAL A 75 -7.54 -0.28 10.17
CA VAL A 75 -8.94 -0.48 10.56
C VAL A 75 -9.75 -0.74 9.30
N ASP A 76 -10.07 -2.01 9.04
CA ASP A 76 -10.71 -2.51 7.82
C ASP A 76 -11.57 -3.76 8.12
N ASP A 77 -11.97 -4.50 7.10
CA ASP A 77 -12.74 -5.76 7.20
C ASP A 77 -11.95 -6.95 7.80
N GLY A 78 -10.63 -6.93 7.72
CA GLY A 78 -9.74 -7.85 8.41
C GLY A 78 -8.33 -7.87 7.85
N LEU A 79 -7.53 -8.84 8.28
CA LEU A 79 -6.15 -9.03 7.82
C LEU A 79 -5.82 -10.51 7.77
N GLU A 80 -5.42 -11.01 6.59
CA GLU A 80 -4.87 -12.36 6.45
C GLU A 80 -3.45 -12.42 7.05
N LYS A 81 -3.37 -12.58 8.37
CA LYS A 81 -2.12 -12.49 9.14
C LYS A 81 -1.06 -13.53 8.71
N ASP A 82 -1.49 -14.67 8.18
CA ASP A 82 -0.61 -15.78 7.79
C ASP A 82 -0.14 -15.69 6.31
N HIS A 83 -0.55 -14.65 5.58
CA HIS A 83 -0.06 -14.42 4.22
C HIS A 83 1.46 -14.27 4.21
N ALA A 84 2.15 -14.89 3.24
CA ALA A 84 3.62 -14.98 3.22
C ALA A 84 4.33 -13.61 3.26
N ASP A 85 3.72 -12.60 2.64
CA ASP A 85 4.22 -11.21 2.60
C ASP A 85 3.86 -10.37 3.84
N ILE A 86 3.00 -10.86 4.73
CA ILE A 86 2.50 -10.14 5.91
C ILE A 86 3.01 -10.75 7.21
N GLN A 87 3.03 -12.09 7.32
CA GLN A 87 3.29 -12.84 8.56
C GLN A 87 4.53 -12.40 9.35
N LYS A 88 5.59 -11.95 8.66
CA LYS A 88 6.85 -11.52 9.30
C LYS A 88 6.76 -10.14 9.96
N ASN A 89 5.80 -9.32 9.55
CA ASN A 89 5.58 -7.96 10.01
C ASN A 89 4.28 -7.81 10.82
N TYR A 90 3.51 -8.90 10.98
CA TYR A 90 2.29 -8.90 11.77
C TYR A 90 2.57 -8.68 13.26
N ASP A 91 1.75 -7.87 13.90
CA ASP A 91 1.82 -7.59 15.34
C ASP A 91 0.48 -7.94 16.03
N PRO A 92 0.45 -9.02 16.83
CA PRO A 92 -0.75 -9.43 17.55
C PRO A 92 -1.15 -8.48 18.69
N GLU A 93 -0.24 -7.66 19.22
CA GLU A 93 -0.55 -6.77 20.36
C GLU A 93 -1.45 -5.60 19.95
N ILE A 94 -1.42 -5.22 18.67
CA ILE A 94 -2.22 -4.12 18.10
C ILE A 94 -3.36 -4.61 17.20
N SER A 95 -3.62 -5.92 17.17
CA SER A 95 -4.61 -6.54 16.29
C SER A 95 -5.83 -7.05 17.06
N PHE A 96 -7.02 -6.78 16.53
CA PHE A 96 -8.26 -7.20 17.16
C PHE A 96 -9.42 -7.30 16.16
N ASN A 97 -10.15 -8.41 16.20
CA ASN A 97 -11.41 -8.59 15.50
C ASN A 97 -12.57 -8.19 16.42
N TYR A 98 -13.16 -7.02 16.15
CA TYR A 98 -14.27 -6.48 16.94
C TYR A 98 -15.60 -7.24 16.72
N VAL A 99 -15.79 -7.89 15.58
CA VAL A 99 -17.01 -8.67 15.29
C VAL A 99 -17.04 -9.94 16.15
N LYS A 100 -15.90 -10.61 16.28
CA LYS A 100 -15.75 -11.88 17.02
C LYS A 100 -15.24 -11.70 18.44
N ASN A 101 -14.82 -10.49 18.81
CA ASN A 101 -14.22 -10.16 20.09
C ASN A 101 -12.99 -11.05 20.42
N GLN A 102 -12.07 -11.17 19.47
CA GLN A 102 -10.85 -11.98 19.61
C GLN A 102 -9.64 -11.31 18.93
N GLN A 103 -8.42 -11.74 19.25
CA GLN A 103 -7.20 -11.16 18.69
C GLN A 103 -6.93 -11.52 17.23
N ASP A 104 -7.53 -12.59 16.69
CA ASP A 104 -7.31 -13.02 15.30
C ASP A 104 -8.15 -12.18 14.32
N PRO A 105 -7.53 -11.31 13.50
CA PRO A 105 -8.20 -10.45 12.54
C PRO A 105 -8.47 -11.13 11.19
N THR A 106 -8.17 -12.42 11.04
CA THR A 106 -8.36 -13.13 9.76
C THR A 106 -9.84 -13.12 9.38
N PRO A 107 -10.20 -12.62 8.18
CA PRO A 107 -11.56 -12.69 7.67
C PRO A 107 -12.04 -14.15 7.58
N ASP A 108 -13.33 -14.37 7.74
CA ASP A 108 -13.91 -15.67 7.36
C ASP A 108 -14.11 -15.71 5.85
N ASP A 109 -13.91 -16.88 5.24
CA ASP A 109 -14.25 -17.13 3.84
C ASP A 109 -15.72 -16.75 3.49
N ALA A 110 -16.59 -16.69 4.51
CA ALA A 110 -18.01 -16.36 4.41
C ALA A 110 -18.32 -14.85 4.29
N ASP A 111 -17.35 -13.96 4.49
CA ASP A 111 -17.59 -12.49 4.48
C ASP A 111 -17.25 -11.83 3.13
N SER A 112 -16.82 -12.62 2.14
CA SER A 112 -16.57 -12.14 0.77
C SER A 112 -17.85 -11.87 -0.05
N SER A 113 -19.02 -11.90 0.60
CA SER A 113 -20.34 -11.71 -0.02
C SER A 113 -21.19 -10.68 0.73
N GLN A 114 -20.82 -9.40 0.65
CA GLN A 114 -21.69 -8.25 0.88
C GLN A 114 -21.44 -7.20 -0.21
#